data_AF-B7QH71-F1
#
_entry.id   AF-B7QH71-F1
#
_cell.length_a   1.000
_cell.length_b   1.000
_cell.length_c   1.000
_cell.angle_alpha   90.00
_cell.angle_beta   90.00
_cell.angle_gamma   90.00
#
_symmetry.space_group_name_H-M   'P 1'
#
loop_
_entity.id
_entity.type
_entity.pdbx_description
1 polymer ?
#
loop_
_entity_poly.entity_id
_entity_poly.type
_entity_poly.pdbx_seq_one_letter_code
_entity_poly.pdbx_strand_id
1 'polypeptide(L)'
;MDVATFLTIREQAKEGRTAAAFLMDQVTNFYKRCPRWTDDTVRHCARLRDVSVLAYEHIRSKELLKLPSKNSLKRQIAEVDSGGASIANIDEADLALQPEEHSIEDASDC
;
A
#
# COMPACT_ATOMS: atom_id res chain seq x y z
N MET A 1 17.97 -8.74 8.76
CA MET A 1 18.12 -8.00 7.49
C MET A 1 19.49 -7.36 7.53
N ASP A 2 20.34 -7.66 6.55
CA ASP A 2 21.63 -7.01 6.43
C ASP A 2 21.52 -5.71 5.61
N VAL A 3 22.57 -4.89 5.70
CA VAL A 3 22.62 -3.58 5.00
C VAL A 3 22.56 -3.78 3.48
N ALA A 4 23.13 -4.86 2.96
CA ALA A 4 23.13 -5.15 1.52
C ALA A 4 21.71 -5.31 0.97
N THR A 5 20.86 -6.07 1.67
CA THR A 5 19.45 -6.27 1.32
C THR A 5 18.70 -4.93 1.26
N PHE A 6 18.91 -4.05 2.25
CA PHE A 6 18.29 -2.74 2.27
C PHE A 6 18.75 -1.85 1.10
N LEU A 7 20.05 -1.88 0.77
CA LEU A 7 20.58 -1.14 -0.37
C LEU A 7 19.98 -1.64 -1.68
N THR A 8 19.77 -2.94 -1.85
CA THR A 8 19.08 -3.50 -3.02
C THR A 8 17.65 -2.98 -3.14
N ILE A 9 16.88 -2.96 -2.04
CA ILE A 9 15.51 -2.39 -2.04
C ILE A 9 15.56 -0.91 -2.43
N ARG A 10 16.54 -0.16 -1.91
CA ARG A 10 16.69 1.26 -2.24
C ARG A 10 17.00 1.49 -3.71
N GLU A 11 17.87 0.70 -4.33
CA GLU A 11 18.14 0.84 -5.77
C GLU A 11 16.92 0.44 -6.61
N GLN A 12 16.22 -0.64 -6.26
CA GLN A 12 14.96 -1.01 -6.92
C GLN A 12 13.90 0.09 -6.83
N ALA A 13 13.82 0.80 -5.70
CA ALA A 13 12.91 1.93 -5.54
C ALA A 13 13.26 3.07 -6.51
N LYS A 14 14.55 3.36 -6.73
CA LYS A 14 14.99 4.36 -7.72
C LYS A 14 14.71 3.92 -9.16
N GLU A 15 14.72 2.62 -9.42
CA GLU A 15 14.33 2.03 -10.70
C GLU A 15 12.80 2.02 -10.91
N GLY A 16 12.01 2.54 -9.97
CA GLY A 16 10.56 2.63 -10.09
C GLY A 16 9.81 1.35 -9.74
N ARG A 17 10.44 0.39 -9.06
CA ARG A 17 9.73 -0.80 -8.56
C ARG A 17 8.76 -0.38 -7.46
N THR A 18 7.45 -0.49 -7.73
CA THR A 18 6.37 -0.02 -6.84
C THR A 18 6.48 -0.56 -5.42
N ALA A 19 6.66 -1.88 -5.25
CA ALA A 19 6.78 -2.48 -3.92
C ALA A 19 7.99 -1.93 -3.15
N ALA A 20 9.13 -1.76 -3.82
CA ALA A 20 10.34 -1.21 -3.22
C ALA A 20 10.16 0.28 -2.85
N ALA A 21 9.56 1.08 -3.74
CA ALA A 21 9.24 2.48 -3.48
C ALA A 21 8.30 2.64 -2.28
N PHE A 22 7.25 1.81 -2.20
CA PHE A 22 6.34 1.80 -1.06
C PHE A 22 7.06 1.48 0.25
N LEU A 23 7.93 0.46 0.27
CA LEU A 23 8.74 0.12 1.44
C LEU A 23 9.68 1.25 1.85
N MET A 24 10.33 1.90 0.88
CA MET A 24 11.20 3.04 1.15
C MET A 24 10.45 4.23 1.75
N ASP A 25 9.19 4.45 1.36
CA ASP A 25 8.32 5.44 1.99
C ASP A 25 8.02 5.10 3.45
N GLN A 26 7.82 3.81 3.78
CA GLN A 26 7.62 3.38 5.17
C GLN A 26 8.86 3.65 6.01
N VAL A 27 10.04 3.27 5.50
CA VAL A 27 11.32 3.50 6.18
C VAL A 27 11.58 4.98 6.38
N THR A 28 11.39 5.79 5.33
CA THR A 28 11.60 7.24 5.36
C THR A 28 10.67 7.94 6.34
N ASN A 29 9.45 7.44 6.51
CA ASN A 29 8.46 8.03 7.40
C ASN A 29 8.45 7.42 8.81
N PHE A 30 9.25 6.38 9.08
CA PHE A 30 9.18 5.59 10.31
C PHE A 30 9.28 6.44 11.58
N TYR A 31 10.19 7.41 11.62
CA TYR A 31 10.39 8.31 12.76
C TYR A 31 9.76 9.69 12.61
N LYS A 32 9.07 9.96 11.49
CA LYS A 32 8.53 11.31 11.23
C LYS A 32 7.25 11.54 12.03
N ARG A 33 7.21 12.66 12.76
CA ARG A 33 5.98 13.15 13.40
C ARG A 33 4.93 13.59 12.38
N CYS A 34 5.36 14.16 11.25
CA CYS A 34 4.50 14.56 10.14
C CYS A 34 5.00 13.88 8.85
N PRO A 35 4.58 12.63 8.59
CA PRO A 35 4.95 11.91 7.37
C PRO A 35 4.46 12.61 6.11
N ARG A 36 5.22 12.43 5.02
CA ARG A 36 4.80 12.77 3.65
C ARG A 36 5.08 11.55 2.78
N TRP A 37 4.11 11.20 1.96
CA TRP A 37 4.18 10.04 1.09
C TRP A 37 4.32 10.47 -0.36
N THR A 38 4.86 9.60 -1.18
CA THR A 38 4.84 9.76 -2.63
C THR A 38 3.42 9.58 -3.16
N ASP A 39 3.13 10.17 -4.33
CA ASP A 39 1.82 10.08 -4.98
C ASP A 39 1.41 8.64 -5.26
N ASP A 40 2.37 7.79 -5.64
CA ASP A 40 2.15 6.36 -5.85
C ASP A 40 1.72 5.66 -4.55
N THR A 41 2.41 5.94 -3.44
CA THR A 41 2.03 5.39 -2.13
C THR A 41 0.64 5.86 -1.72
N VAL A 42 0.30 7.13 -1.95
CA VAL A 42 -1.04 7.69 -1.67
C VAL A 42 -2.11 6.95 -2.47
N ARG A 43 -1.87 6.71 -3.76
CA ARG A 43 -2.80 5.95 -4.63
C ARG A 43 -3.00 4.51 -4.17
N HIS A 44 -1.94 3.79 -3.78
CA HIS A 44 -2.05 2.44 -3.23
C HIS A 44 -2.77 2.42 -1.88
N CYS A 45 -2.53 3.42 -1.02
CA CYS A 45 -3.23 3.55 0.25
C CYS A 45 -4.73 3.78 0.05
N ALA A 46 -5.12 4.58 -0.96
CA ALA A 46 -6.52 4.79 -1.32
C ALA A 46 -7.19 3.47 -1.72
N ARG A 47 -6.57 2.73 -2.63
CA ARG A 47 -7.07 1.41 -3.07
C ARG A 47 -7.17 0.41 -1.93
N LEU A 48 -6.13 0.28 -1.11
CA LEU A 48 -6.15 -0.64 0.04
C LEU A 48 -7.29 -0.30 1.01
N ARG A 49 -7.55 0.98 1.21
CA ARG A 49 -8.65 1.44 2.07
C ARG A 49 -10.01 1.16 1.44
N ASP A 50 -10.14 1.25 0.12
CA ASP A 50 -11.38 0.94 -0.60
C ASP A 50 -11.66 -0.58 -0.60
N VAL A 51 -10.62 -1.40 -0.71
CA VAL A 51 -10.71 -2.87 -0.57
C VAL A 51 -11.17 -3.26 0.84
N SER A 52 -10.57 -2.69 1.88
CA SER A 52 -11.01 -2.93 3.26
C SER A 52 -10.61 -1.81 4.21
N VAL A 53 -11.61 -1.00 4.58
CA VAL A 53 -11.43 0.07 5.58
C VAL A 53 -10.99 -0.51 6.92
N LEU A 54 -11.54 -1.66 7.32
CA LEU A 54 -11.22 -2.29 8.61
C LEU A 54 -9.75 -2.75 8.64
N ALA A 55 -9.27 -3.42 7.60
CA ALA A 55 -7.88 -3.85 7.52
C ALA A 55 -6.93 -2.65 7.48
N TYR A 56 -7.25 -1.64 6.67
CA TYR A 56 -6.45 -0.42 6.57
C TYR A 56 -6.31 0.31 7.91
N GLU A 57 -7.43 0.50 8.63
CA GLU A 57 -7.41 1.18 9.93
C GLU A 57 -6.75 0.31 11.01
N HIS A 58 -6.84 -1.03 10.93
CA HIS A 58 -6.09 -1.92 11.81
C HIS A 58 -4.58 -1.74 11.62
N ILE A 59 -4.09 -1.84 10.38
CA ILE A 59 -2.67 -1.67 10.04
C ILE A 59 -2.16 -0.30 10.51
N ARG A 60 -2.93 0.76 10.24
CA ARG A 60 -2.58 2.14 10.63
C ARG A 60 -2.56 2.33 12.14
N SER A 61 -3.61 1.90 12.84
CA SER A 61 -3.74 2.11 14.30
C SER A 61 -2.73 1.31 15.12
N LYS A 62 -2.28 0.17 14.59
CA LYS A 62 -1.21 -0.64 15.17
C LYS A 62 0.19 -0.22 14.71
N GLU A 63 0.28 0.82 13.88
CA GLU A 63 1.53 1.32 13.30
C GLU A 63 2.37 0.25 12.59
N LEU A 64 1.73 -0.81 12.07
CA LEU A 64 2.42 -1.88 11.33
C LEU A 64 3.04 -1.33 10.03
N LEU A 65 2.38 -0.32 9.46
CA LEU A 65 2.90 0.53 8.39
C LEU A 65 2.55 1.98 8.72
N LYS A 66 3.41 2.92 8.31
CA LYS A 66 3.13 4.36 8.42
C LYS A 66 2.18 4.76 7.30
N LEU A 67 0.90 4.47 7.48
CA LEU A 67 -0.15 4.79 6.50
C LEU A 67 -0.80 6.17 6.78
N PRO A 68 -1.22 6.90 5.73
CA PRO A 68 -2.00 8.12 5.88
C PRO A 68 -3.31 7.88 6.65
N SER A 69 -3.65 8.81 7.55
CA SER A 69 -5.02 8.89 8.10
C SER A 69 -6.03 9.24 7.01
N LYS A 70 -7.32 8.93 7.21
CA LYS A 70 -8.41 9.32 6.29
C LYS A 70 -8.32 10.77 5.82
N ASN A 71 -8.07 11.70 6.75
CA ASN A 71 -8.00 13.13 6.42
C ASN A 71 -6.71 13.47 5.65
N SER A 72 -5.59 12.85 6.00
CA SER A 72 -4.32 13.07 5.28
C SER A 72 -4.32 12.44 3.89
N LEU A 73 -5.01 11.31 3.73
CA LEU A 73 -5.20 10.64 2.45
C LEU A 73 -6.05 11.50 1.52
N LYS A 74 -7.22 11.96 1.98
CA LYS A 74 -8.10 12.87 1.22
C LYS A 74 -7.38 14.14 0.76
N ARG A 75 -6.62 14.77 1.67
CA ARG A 75 -5.86 15.99 1.36
C ARG A 75 -4.81 15.72 0.27
N GLN A 76 -4.03 14.65 0.41
CA GLN A 76 -2.97 14.34 -0.56
C GLN A 76 -3.54 13.91 -1.92
N ILE A 77 -4.65 13.18 -1.97
CA ILE A 77 -5.33 12.87 -3.24
C ILE A 77 -5.74 14.17 -3.94
N ALA A 78 -6.35 15.11 -3.21
CA ALA A 78 -6.73 16.41 -3.78
C ALA A 78 -5.52 17.23 -4.27
N GLU A 79 -4.37 17.14 -3.57
CA GLU A 79 -3.11 17.76 -4.01
C GLU A 79 -2.57 17.12 -5.30
N VAL A 80 -2.65 15.79 -5.44
CA VAL A 80 -2.26 15.06 -6.64
C VAL A 80 -3.16 15.43 -7.84
N ASP A 81 -4.47 15.46 -7.63
CA ASP A 81 -5.45 15.76 -8.68
C ASP A 81 -5.34 17.20 -9.20
N SER A 82 -4.98 18.14 -8.31
CA SER A 82 -4.78 19.55 -8.65
C SER A 82 -3.48 19.81 -9.42
N GLY A 83 -2.54 18.86 -9.42
CA GLY A 83 -1.22 18.95 -10.06
C GLY A 83 -1.16 18.49 -11.52
N GLY A 84 -2.26 18.00 -12.10
CA GLY A 84 -2.36 17.65 -13.53
C GLY A 84 -2.01 16.20 -13.91
N ALA A 85 -1.72 15.32 -12.94
CA ALA A 85 -1.55 13.89 -13.19
C ALA A 85 -2.88 13.15 -12.95
N SER A 86 -3.65 12.95 -14.02
CA SER A 86 -4.90 12.17 -14.00
C SER A 86 -4.65 10.74 -13.45
N ILE A 87 -5.44 10.29 -12.47
CA ILE A 87 -5.33 8.98 -11.78
C ILE A 87 -5.70 7.77 -12.68
N ALA A 88 -5.61 7.90 -14.00
CA ALA A 88 -5.80 6.79 -14.92
C ALA A 88 -4.45 6.11 -15.17
N ASN A 89 -4.20 5.01 -14.45
CA ASN A 89 -3.37 3.85 -14.83
C ASN A 89 -2.67 3.25 -13.60
N ILE A 90 -3.42 2.47 -12.83
CA ILE A 90 -2.85 1.32 -12.12
C ILE A 90 -3.81 0.16 -12.39
N ASP A 91 -4.03 -0.20 -13.65
CA ASP A 91 -4.73 -1.43 -13.99
C ASP A 91 -3.72 -2.31 -14.70
N GLU A 92 -3.33 -3.41 -14.04
CA GLU A 92 -2.93 -4.69 -14.67
C GLU A 92 -2.41 -5.75 -13.68
N ALA A 93 -2.18 -5.46 -12.39
CA ALA A 93 -1.61 -6.45 -11.45
C ALA A 93 -2.64 -7.18 -10.54
N ASP A 94 -3.89 -6.73 -10.45
CA ASP A 94 -4.84 -7.18 -9.41
C ASP A 94 -5.79 -8.32 -9.85
N LEU A 95 -5.64 -8.89 -11.04
CA LEU A 95 -6.50 -9.98 -11.53
C LEU A 95 -6.22 -11.36 -10.88
N ALA A 96 -5.26 -11.46 -9.95
CA ALA A 96 -4.83 -12.75 -9.37
C ALA A 96 -5.41 -13.08 -7.98
N LEU A 97 -6.30 -12.25 -7.42
CA LEU A 97 -6.92 -12.50 -6.11
C LEU A 97 -8.41 -12.85 -6.26
N GLN A 98 -8.71 -13.93 -6.97
CA GLN A 98 -9.97 -14.66 -6.78
C GLN A 98 -9.73 -15.70 -5.68
N PRO A 99 -10.49 -15.71 -4.58
CA PRO A 99 -10.41 -16.79 -3.61
C PRO A 99 -10.99 -18.06 -4.26
N GLU A 100 -10.14 -19.06 -4.50
CA GLU A 100 -10.57 -20.41 -4.86
C GLU A 100 -11.47 -20.93 -3.72
N GLU A 101 -12.77 -21.03 -3.97
CA GLU A 101 -13.73 -21.68 -3.07
C GLU A 101 -13.40 -23.17 -2.98
N HIS A 102 -12.54 -23.56 -2.04
CA HIS A 102 -12.38 -24.95 -1.66
C HIS A 102 -13.63 -25.38 -0.88
N SER A 103 -14.56 -26.00 -1.61
CA SER A 103 -15.66 -26.78 -1.04
C SER A 103 -15.05 -27.94 -0.26
N ILE A 104 -15.18 -27.92 1.07
CA ILE A 104 -14.89 -29.09 1.89
C ILE A 104 -16.09 -30.03 1.72
N GLU A 105 -15.89 -31.13 1.00
CA GLU A 105 -16.80 -32.26 1.00
C GLU A 105 -16.90 -32.83 2.41
N ASP A 106 -18.07 -32.73 3.03
CA ASP A 106 -18.40 -33.45 4.25
C ASP A 106 -18.51 -34.95 3.93
N ALA A 107 -17.40 -35.67 4.10
CA ALA A 107 -17.41 -37.10 4.30
C ALA A 107 -17.49 -37.38 5.80
N SER A 108 -18.71 -37.59 6.31
CA SER A 108 -18.92 -38.30 7.58
C SER A 108 -19.96 -39.38 7.36
N ASP A 109 -19.47 -40.55 6.97
CA ASP A 109 -20.16 -41.82 7.17
C ASP A 109 -20.49 -41.99 8.67
N CYS A 110 -21.78 -42.05 8.98
CA CYS A 110 -22.36 -42.73 10.14
C CYS A 110 -23.73 -43.28 9.74
#